data_AF-Q6REP2-F1
#
_entry.id   AF-Q6REP2-F1
#
_cell.length_a   1.000
_cell.length_b   1.000
_cell.length_c   1.000
_cell.angle_alpha   90.00
_cell.angle_beta   90.00
_cell.angle_gamma   90.00
#
_symmetry.space_group_name_H-M   'P 1'
#
loop_
_entity.id
_entity.type
_entity.pdbx_description
1 polymer ?
#
loop_
_entity_poly.entity_id
_entity_poly.type
_entity_poly.pdbx_seq_one_letter_code
_entity_poly.pdbx_strand_id
1 'polypeptide(L)'
;MKIRDLTPVPQFGVGGTDLGIPVRVPTGEIGFFFGDTFAENRVGGPGWRSPVLLYSHTHDLDDGVRFHRAAGGNPAKQLWDYPHNNPEFSTVLPTDAIVIGTRIYLHVLVVRGLPDTRWTEIQYSDDNGETWTHGGPKARWEGWEFGGHRRMLTWERGGDGFVYVMTTGGLERDKNVLLFRCPEDQLLNRDFYEPWGFRNGAWAWGNPPTPILPVGSKVGELCLRRMQNNWVLSYFNEAEYNITIRVVGQITDNWHTAPTFRPVRGPSGNGGPDVVARLYGGYVHPDSTFDNFHIIVSEWAESGWPYRAMQFRVQVQPAVPIEEDEHMSAREVAAAFRDDHPVALYDGSGRKLDLREAIAEILWKEVTNLGLEGRPVPADRKDDQFGHILSTHALAEQNNKLLRALCEKAGIDVDEVLT
;
A
#
# COMPACT_ATOMS: atom_id res chain seq x y z
N MET A 1 0.75 -10.78 17.80
CA MET A 1 -0.50 -10.84 18.60
C MET A 1 -1.64 -10.33 17.74
N LYS A 2 -2.78 -11.03 17.74
CA LYS A 2 -4.00 -10.54 17.10
C LYS A 2 -4.53 -9.31 17.83
N ILE A 3 -4.78 -8.23 17.09
CA ILE A 3 -5.39 -7.00 17.60
C ILE A 3 -6.91 -7.10 17.47
N ARG A 4 -7.40 -7.45 16.28
CA ARG A 4 -8.84 -7.39 15.97
C ARG A 4 -9.23 -8.23 14.75
N ASP A 5 -10.46 -8.74 14.74
CA ASP A 5 -11.14 -9.19 13.51
C ASP A 5 -11.63 -7.96 12.72
N LEU A 6 -11.18 -7.78 11.49
CA LEU A 6 -11.66 -6.70 10.61
C LEU A 6 -13.09 -6.97 10.15
N THR A 7 -13.43 -8.23 9.95
CA THR A 7 -14.74 -8.67 9.46
C THR A 7 -15.35 -9.73 10.39
N PRO A 8 -16.69 -9.82 10.49
CA PRO A 8 -17.70 -9.17 9.65
C PRO A 8 -17.89 -7.66 9.91
N VAL A 9 -18.34 -6.94 8.89
CA VAL A 9 -18.75 -5.53 8.89
C VAL A 9 -20.20 -5.44 8.39
N PRO A 10 -21.18 -5.91 9.17
CA PRO A 10 -22.55 -6.14 8.71
C PRO A 10 -23.26 -4.85 8.26
N GLN A 11 -22.85 -3.70 8.81
CA GLN A 11 -23.35 -2.38 8.41
C GLN A 11 -23.09 -2.05 6.94
N PHE A 12 -22.19 -2.76 6.24
CA PHE A 12 -21.95 -2.61 4.81
C PHE A 12 -22.28 -3.88 4.02
N GLY A 13 -23.00 -4.84 4.63
CA GLY A 13 -23.30 -6.13 4.01
C GLY A 13 -22.07 -7.02 3.79
N VAL A 14 -20.97 -6.75 4.49
CA VAL A 14 -19.73 -7.55 4.44
C VAL A 14 -19.77 -8.56 5.59
N GLY A 15 -20.26 -9.76 5.31
CA GLY A 15 -20.26 -10.87 6.26
C GLY A 15 -18.91 -11.59 6.23
N GLY A 16 -18.76 -12.48 5.26
CA GLY A 16 -17.56 -13.27 5.03
C GLY A 16 -16.78 -12.69 3.86
N THR A 17 -15.49 -12.46 4.07
CA THR A 17 -14.63 -11.84 3.07
C THR A 17 -13.16 -12.15 3.35
N ASP A 18 -12.30 -11.90 2.36
CA ASP A 18 -10.86 -12.07 2.50
C ASP A 18 -10.00 -10.94 1.93
N LEU A 19 -8.70 -11.15 2.07
CA LEU A 19 -7.59 -10.29 1.74
C LEU A 19 -7.50 -9.10 2.70
N GLY A 20 -8.21 -8.01 2.41
CA GLY A 20 -8.13 -6.76 3.18
C GLY A 20 -6.79 -6.04 2.95
N ILE A 21 -6.44 -5.85 1.67
CA ILE A 21 -5.21 -5.17 1.23
C ILE A 21 -5.31 -3.68 1.59
N PRO A 22 -4.51 -3.16 2.53
CA PRO A 22 -4.57 -1.77 2.93
C PRO A 22 -3.69 -0.89 2.04
N VAL A 23 -4.24 0.24 1.60
CA VAL A 23 -3.52 1.30 0.89
C VAL A 23 -3.97 2.65 1.40
N ARG A 24 -3.04 3.60 1.54
CA ARG A 24 -3.42 5.00 1.77
C ARG A 24 -3.95 5.57 0.47
N VAL A 25 -5.22 5.99 0.48
CA VAL A 25 -5.87 6.60 -0.69
C VAL A 25 -5.62 8.12 -0.70
N PRO A 26 -5.83 8.84 -1.84
CA PRO A 26 -5.49 10.27 -1.97
C PRO A 26 -6.10 11.21 -0.93
N THR A 27 -7.23 10.82 -0.33
CA THR A 27 -7.88 11.56 0.77
C THR A 27 -7.15 11.43 2.11
N GLY A 28 -6.12 10.60 2.20
CA GLY A 28 -5.37 10.29 3.42
C GLY A 28 -5.95 9.14 4.25
N GLU A 29 -7.20 8.74 3.97
CA GLU A 29 -7.85 7.54 4.52
C GLU A 29 -7.08 6.26 4.15
N ILE A 30 -7.33 5.18 4.88
CA ILE A 30 -6.85 3.84 4.48
C ILE A 30 -8.00 3.09 3.80
N GLY A 31 -7.84 2.81 2.51
CA GLY A 31 -8.71 1.91 1.76
C GLY A 31 -8.27 0.46 1.93
N PHE A 32 -9.22 -0.44 2.15
CA PHE A 32 -9.00 -1.88 2.26
C PHE A 32 -9.71 -2.59 1.11
N PHE A 33 -8.93 -3.16 0.20
CA PHE A 33 -9.44 -3.96 -0.92
C PHE A 33 -9.64 -5.42 -0.47
N PHE A 34 -10.87 -5.88 -0.60
CA PHE A 34 -11.30 -7.23 -0.27
C PHE A 34 -11.63 -8.02 -1.55
N GLY A 35 -11.44 -9.34 -1.47
CA GLY A 35 -11.78 -10.26 -2.55
C GLY A 35 -13.25 -10.69 -2.49
N ASP A 36 -13.48 -11.99 -2.70
CA ASP A 36 -14.81 -12.58 -2.69
C ASP A 36 -15.52 -12.25 -1.37
N THR A 37 -16.62 -11.52 -1.46
CA THR A 37 -17.36 -11.00 -0.31
C THR A 37 -18.80 -11.51 -0.36
N PHE A 38 -19.28 -12.01 0.78
CA PHE A 38 -20.64 -12.54 0.94
C PHE A 38 -21.37 -11.83 2.10
N ALA A 39 -22.70 -11.78 2.03
CA ALA A 39 -23.53 -11.14 3.06
C ALA A 39 -23.53 -11.91 4.39
N GLU A 40 -23.39 -13.24 4.33
CA GLU A 40 -23.23 -14.09 5.50
C GLU A 40 -21.75 -14.27 5.83
N ASN A 41 -21.42 -14.54 7.09
CA ASN A 41 -20.05 -14.75 7.57
C ASN A 41 -19.44 -16.08 7.10
N ARG A 42 -19.60 -16.47 5.83
CA ARG A 42 -19.09 -17.71 5.26
C ARG A 42 -18.83 -17.57 3.76
N VAL A 43 -17.99 -18.44 3.21
CA VAL A 43 -17.83 -18.58 1.76
C VAL A 43 -19.13 -19.09 1.12
N GLY A 44 -19.47 -18.55 -0.05
CA GLY A 44 -20.58 -19.02 -0.87
C GLY A 44 -21.97 -18.62 -0.36
N GLY A 45 -22.05 -17.68 0.59
CA GLY A 45 -23.30 -17.07 1.03
C GLY A 45 -23.95 -16.21 -0.06
N PRO A 46 -25.16 -15.65 0.19
CA PRO A 46 -25.80 -14.74 -0.75
C PRO A 46 -25.03 -13.42 -0.89
N GLY A 47 -25.30 -12.69 -1.98
CA GLY A 47 -24.72 -11.38 -2.24
C GLY A 47 -23.21 -11.44 -2.50
N TRP A 48 -22.77 -12.35 -3.36
CA TRP A 48 -21.39 -12.41 -3.82
C TRP A 48 -21.03 -11.11 -4.57
N ARG A 49 -19.96 -10.44 -4.12
CA ARG A 49 -19.35 -9.26 -4.74
C ARG A 49 -17.84 -9.38 -4.68
N SER A 50 -17.12 -9.03 -5.73
CA SER A 50 -15.66 -8.87 -5.70
C SER A 50 -15.16 -7.99 -6.84
N PRO A 51 -14.12 -7.16 -6.66
CA PRO A 51 -13.59 -6.73 -5.37
C PRO A 51 -14.59 -5.83 -4.62
N VAL A 52 -14.35 -5.64 -3.31
CA VAL A 52 -15.07 -4.68 -2.45
C VAL A 52 -14.06 -3.77 -1.76
N LEU A 53 -14.39 -2.49 -1.57
CA LEU A 53 -13.54 -1.50 -0.91
C LEU A 53 -14.23 -0.89 0.31
N LEU A 54 -13.57 -0.97 1.46
CA LEU A 54 -13.97 -0.29 2.72
C LEU A 54 -12.92 0.73 3.13
N TYR A 55 -13.33 1.80 3.82
CA TYR A 55 -12.42 2.87 4.24
C TYR A 55 -12.37 3.02 5.76
N SER A 56 -11.19 3.33 6.25
CA SER A 56 -10.85 3.49 7.66
C SER A 56 -10.13 4.83 7.88
N HIS A 57 -10.46 5.47 9.00
CA HIS A 57 -9.70 6.61 9.55
C HIS A 57 -8.72 6.17 10.65
N THR A 58 -8.62 4.86 10.93
CA THR A 58 -7.70 4.34 11.93
C THR A 58 -6.25 4.50 11.43
N HIS A 59 -5.51 5.41 12.04
CA HIS A 59 -4.07 5.58 11.87
C HIS A 59 -3.29 5.13 13.10
N ASP A 60 -3.89 5.20 14.30
CA ASP A 60 -3.36 4.50 15.47
C ASP A 60 -3.68 3.01 15.36
N LEU A 61 -2.65 2.20 15.11
CA LEU A 61 -2.84 0.79 14.80
C LEU A 61 -3.14 -0.07 16.03
N ASP A 62 -2.81 0.41 17.23
CA ASP A 62 -3.10 -0.29 18.47
C ASP A 62 -4.60 -0.22 18.83
N ASP A 63 -5.32 0.82 18.37
CA ASP A 63 -6.79 0.94 18.53
C ASP A 63 -7.59 -0.09 17.71
N GLY A 64 -6.93 -0.65 16.69
CA GLY A 64 -7.51 -1.60 15.76
C GLY A 64 -8.38 -0.97 14.67
N VAL A 65 -8.24 -1.47 13.44
CA VAL A 65 -8.92 -0.94 12.25
C VAL A 65 -10.45 -0.96 12.41
N ARG A 66 -11.10 0.16 12.05
CA ARG A 66 -12.56 0.31 12.01
C ARG A 66 -13.01 1.00 10.73
N PHE A 67 -14.03 0.43 10.09
CA PHE A 67 -14.56 0.96 8.84
C PHE A 67 -15.70 1.94 9.09
N HIS A 68 -15.64 3.10 8.43
CA HIS A 68 -16.66 4.14 8.56
C HIS A 68 -17.48 4.35 7.28
N ARG A 69 -16.97 3.93 6.11
CA ARG A 69 -17.71 3.92 4.84
C ARG A 69 -17.23 2.80 3.92
N ALA A 70 -17.98 2.60 2.83
CA ALA A 70 -17.67 1.66 1.77
C ALA A 70 -17.85 2.33 0.39
N ALA A 71 -17.08 1.91 -0.60
CA ALA A 71 -17.24 2.38 -1.97
C ALA A 71 -18.62 1.97 -2.51
N GLY A 72 -19.28 2.91 -3.19
CA GLY A 72 -20.59 2.67 -3.79
C GLY A 72 -21.78 2.63 -2.82
N GLY A 73 -21.56 2.78 -1.50
CA GLY A 73 -22.61 2.99 -0.50
C GLY A 73 -22.82 1.82 0.48
N ASN A 74 -24.05 1.72 1.01
CA ASN A 74 -24.46 0.69 1.96
C ASN A 74 -25.64 -0.12 1.40
N PRO A 75 -25.45 -1.39 1.00
CA PRO A 75 -24.24 -2.21 1.19
C PRO A 75 -23.08 -1.80 0.28
N ALA A 76 -21.86 -2.22 0.66
CA ALA A 76 -20.66 -2.02 -0.15
C ALA A 76 -20.86 -2.66 -1.54
N LYS A 77 -20.56 -1.92 -2.60
CA LYS A 77 -20.74 -2.40 -3.98
C LYS A 77 -19.52 -3.15 -4.48
N GLN A 78 -19.77 -4.02 -5.46
CA GLN A 78 -18.72 -4.51 -6.34
C GLN A 78 -18.11 -3.32 -7.09
N LEU A 79 -16.78 -3.24 -7.19
CA LEU A 79 -16.10 -2.05 -7.74
C LEU A 79 -16.41 -1.79 -9.22
N TRP A 80 -16.68 -2.82 -10.00
CA TRP A 80 -17.20 -2.72 -11.36
C TRP A 80 -18.11 -3.91 -11.66
N ASP A 81 -19.06 -3.72 -12.58
CA ASP A 81 -20.06 -4.75 -12.87
C ASP A 81 -19.47 -5.91 -13.68
N TYR A 82 -19.68 -7.13 -13.18
CA TYR A 82 -19.51 -8.37 -13.92
C TYR A 82 -20.31 -9.49 -13.24
N PRO A 83 -20.86 -10.44 -14.01
CA PRO A 83 -21.51 -11.62 -13.44
C PRO A 83 -20.48 -12.64 -12.96
N HIS A 84 -20.63 -13.09 -11.70
CA HIS A 84 -19.87 -14.25 -11.18
C HIS A 84 -20.26 -15.53 -11.91
N ASN A 85 -19.30 -16.46 -12.05
CA ASN A 85 -19.47 -17.74 -12.77
C ASN A 85 -20.04 -17.57 -14.19
N ASN A 86 -19.52 -16.58 -14.91
CA ASN A 86 -19.84 -16.40 -16.32
C ASN A 86 -19.05 -17.41 -17.19
N PRO A 87 -19.34 -17.50 -18.50
CA PRO A 87 -18.68 -18.47 -19.38
C PRO A 87 -17.15 -18.31 -19.52
N GLU A 88 -16.60 -17.14 -19.22
CA GLU A 88 -15.17 -16.84 -19.36
C GLU A 88 -14.39 -17.04 -18.04
N PHE A 89 -14.95 -16.59 -16.92
CA PHE A 89 -14.33 -16.62 -15.60
C PHE A 89 -15.36 -16.66 -14.45
N SER A 90 -14.89 -17.01 -13.25
CA SER A 90 -15.69 -17.13 -12.03
C SER A 90 -15.71 -15.86 -11.20
N THR A 91 -14.55 -15.24 -10.97
CA THR A 91 -14.42 -14.04 -10.14
C THR A 91 -13.15 -13.26 -10.48
N VAL A 92 -13.04 -12.05 -9.93
CA VAL A 92 -11.90 -11.14 -10.05
C VAL A 92 -11.43 -10.80 -8.63
N LEU A 93 -10.16 -11.05 -8.32
CA LEU A 93 -9.61 -10.89 -6.98
C LEU A 93 -8.50 -9.83 -6.99
N PRO A 94 -8.52 -8.86 -6.06
CA PRO A 94 -7.43 -7.90 -5.95
C PRO A 94 -6.17 -8.60 -5.44
N THR A 95 -5.00 -8.15 -5.89
CA THR A 95 -3.72 -8.67 -5.39
C THR A 95 -2.91 -7.61 -4.68
N ASP A 96 -2.89 -6.39 -5.20
CA ASP A 96 -2.30 -5.22 -4.54
C ASP A 96 -2.80 -3.91 -5.19
N ALA A 97 -2.66 -2.80 -4.46
CA ALA A 97 -3.02 -1.46 -4.91
C ALA A 97 -1.87 -0.48 -4.66
N ILE A 98 -1.72 0.53 -5.53
CA ILE A 98 -0.72 1.60 -5.38
C ILE A 98 -1.34 2.93 -5.76
N VAL A 99 -0.91 3.99 -5.09
CA VAL A 99 -1.33 5.36 -5.39
C VAL A 99 -0.15 6.12 -5.98
N ILE A 100 -0.36 6.72 -7.15
CA ILE A 100 0.61 7.61 -7.81
C ILE A 100 -0.11 8.91 -8.14
N GLY A 101 0.37 10.01 -7.57
CA GLY A 101 -0.37 11.27 -7.55
C GLY A 101 -1.73 11.06 -6.90
N THR A 102 -2.81 11.42 -7.58
CA THR A 102 -4.18 11.27 -7.11
C THR A 102 -4.87 10.00 -7.61
N ARG A 103 -4.19 9.16 -8.39
CA ARG A 103 -4.78 7.98 -9.01
C ARG A 103 -4.48 6.73 -8.20
N ILE A 104 -5.52 5.93 -7.96
CA ILE A 104 -5.40 4.60 -7.39
C ILE A 104 -5.31 3.60 -8.54
N TYR A 105 -4.26 2.79 -8.56
CA TYR A 105 -4.14 1.63 -9.44
C TYR A 105 -4.38 0.36 -8.63
N LEU A 106 -5.16 -0.56 -9.18
CA LEU A 106 -5.47 -1.85 -8.57
C LEU A 106 -5.09 -2.96 -9.55
N HIS A 107 -4.18 -3.82 -9.14
CA HIS A 107 -3.91 -5.06 -9.87
C HIS A 107 -4.88 -6.14 -9.39
N VAL A 108 -5.47 -6.84 -10.35
CA VAL A 108 -6.39 -7.96 -10.10
C VAL A 108 -5.98 -9.20 -10.89
N LEU A 109 -6.31 -10.36 -10.37
CA LEU A 109 -6.29 -11.62 -11.10
C LEU A 109 -7.70 -12.06 -11.45
N VAL A 110 -7.89 -12.53 -12.69
CA VAL A 110 -9.18 -13.02 -13.19
C VAL A 110 -9.11 -14.54 -13.29
N VAL A 111 -9.99 -15.23 -12.56
CA VAL A 111 -9.90 -16.68 -12.31
C VAL A 111 -11.13 -17.42 -12.78
N ARG A 112 -10.93 -18.63 -13.31
CA ARG A 112 -12.02 -19.53 -13.74
C ARG A 112 -12.03 -20.77 -12.87
N GLY A 113 -12.79 -20.72 -11.79
CA GLY A 113 -12.55 -21.58 -10.64
C GLY A 113 -11.18 -21.30 -10.01
N LEU A 114 -10.95 -21.84 -8.83
CA LEU A 114 -9.66 -21.72 -8.15
C LEU A 114 -8.91 -23.06 -8.31
N PRO A 115 -7.60 -23.05 -8.64
CA PRO A 115 -6.72 -21.88 -8.72
C PRO A 115 -6.50 -21.27 -10.13
N ASP A 116 -7.21 -21.72 -11.18
CA ASP A 116 -6.94 -21.38 -12.60
C ASP A 116 -7.02 -19.86 -12.89
N THR A 117 -5.85 -19.20 -12.88
CA THR A 117 -5.71 -17.79 -13.28
C THR A 117 -5.64 -17.68 -14.79
N ARG A 118 -6.64 -17.03 -15.38
CA ARG A 118 -6.75 -16.84 -16.84
C ARG A 118 -5.83 -15.73 -17.31
N TRP A 119 -5.94 -14.57 -16.67
CA TRP A 119 -5.08 -13.41 -16.88
C TRP A 119 -5.07 -12.53 -15.63
N THR A 120 -4.20 -11.54 -15.63
CA THR A 120 -4.21 -10.43 -14.68
C THR A 120 -4.32 -9.12 -15.41
N GLU A 121 -4.83 -8.09 -14.74
CA GLU A 121 -4.99 -6.77 -15.33
C GLU A 121 -4.89 -5.66 -14.27
N ILE A 122 -4.67 -4.43 -14.73
CA ILE A 122 -4.75 -3.23 -13.89
C ILE A 122 -6.01 -2.45 -14.24
N GLN A 123 -6.76 -2.10 -13.21
CA GLN A 123 -7.84 -1.12 -13.24
C GLN A 123 -7.37 0.12 -12.46
N TYR A 124 -7.92 1.29 -12.75
CA TYR A 124 -7.59 2.51 -12.00
C TYR A 124 -8.82 3.35 -11.67
N SER A 125 -8.69 4.17 -10.63
CA SER A 125 -9.70 5.12 -10.17
C SER A 125 -9.09 6.49 -9.95
N ASP A 126 -9.80 7.53 -10.41
CA ASP A 126 -9.45 8.95 -10.27
C ASP A 126 -10.34 9.70 -9.27
N ASP A 127 -11.29 9.00 -8.64
CA ASP A 127 -12.30 9.54 -7.73
C ASP A 127 -12.27 8.81 -6.38
N ASN A 128 -11.06 8.51 -5.89
CA ASN A 128 -10.81 7.90 -4.59
C ASN A 128 -11.44 6.50 -4.43
N GLY A 129 -11.64 5.76 -5.51
CA GLY A 129 -12.12 4.37 -5.52
C GLY A 129 -13.62 4.19 -5.77
N GLU A 130 -14.34 5.27 -6.09
CA GLU A 130 -15.80 5.22 -6.33
C GLU A 130 -16.16 4.70 -7.73
N THR A 131 -15.37 5.03 -8.75
CA THR A 131 -15.49 4.49 -10.11
C THR A 131 -14.15 3.97 -10.64
N TRP A 132 -14.22 3.00 -11.56
CA TRP A 132 -13.07 2.25 -12.05
C TRP A 132 -13.02 2.20 -13.57
N THR A 133 -11.82 2.38 -14.10
CA THR A 133 -11.53 2.36 -15.53
C THR A 133 -10.52 1.27 -15.85
N HIS A 134 -10.79 0.49 -16.90
CA HIS A 134 -9.89 -0.55 -17.38
C HIS A 134 -8.60 0.07 -17.93
N GLY A 135 -7.44 -0.44 -17.49
CA GLY A 135 -6.11 0.07 -17.90
C GLY A 135 -5.76 -0.14 -19.37
N GLY A 136 -6.58 -0.91 -20.09
CA GLY A 136 -6.44 -1.21 -21.51
C GLY A 136 -5.67 -2.50 -21.77
N PRO A 137 -5.56 -2.92 -23.05
CA PRO A 137 -4.97 -4.22 -23.42
C PRO A 137 -3.49 -4.36 -23.05
N LYS A 138 -2.75 -3.25 -22.94
CA LYS A 138 -1.35 -3.24 -22.53
C LYS A 138 -1.16 -3.34 -21.02
N ALA A 139 -2.23 -3.18 -20.24
CA ALA A 139 -2.25 -3.35 -18.79
C ALA A 139 -2.77 -4.74 -18.39
N ARG A 140 -2.66 -5.73 -19.28
CA ARG A 140 -3.09 -7.12 -19.10
C ARG A 140 -1.96 -8.10 -19.40
N TRP A 141 -1.88 -9.15 -18.58
CA TRP A 141 -0.90 -10.23 -18.69
C TRP A 141 -1.60 -11.58 -18.68
N GLU A 142 -1.25 -12.45 -19.62
CA GLU A 142 -1.84 -13.77 -19.67
C GLU A 142 -1.27 -14.66 -18.55
N GLY A 143 -2.11 -15.55 -18.00
CA GLY A 143 -1.73 -16.39 -16.85
C GLY A 143 -0.59 -17.39 -17.12
N TRP A 144 -0.16 -17.55 -18.37
CA TRP A 144 0.99 -18.39 -18.73
C TRP A 144 2.31 -17.61 -18.85
N GLU A 145 2.27 -16.27 -18.82
CA GLU A 145 3.47 -15.45 -19.01
C GLU A 145 4.54 -15.77 -17.96
N PHE A 146 5.81 -15.78 -18.41
CA PHE A 146 6.96 -16.23 -17.62
C PHE A 146 6.77 -17.62 -16.98
N GLY A 147 6.09 -18.53 -17.67
CA GLY A 147 5.80 -19.86 -17.15
C GLY A 147 4.83 -19.84 -15.95
N GLY A 148 3.98 -18.83 -15.86
CA GLY A 148 2.99 -18.66 -14.80
C GLY A 148 3.44 -17.78 -13.63
N HIS A 149 4.63 -17.18 -13.67
CA HIS A 149 5.14 -16.32 -12.58
C HIS A 149 4.49 -14.93 -12.53
N ARG A 150 3.53 -14.62 -13.40
CA ARG A 150 2.88 -13.31 -13.50
C ARG A 150 1.37 -13.34 -13.22
N ARG A 151 0.94 -14.31 -12.40
CA ARG A 151 -0.48 -14.50 -12.02
C ARG A 151 -0.90 -13.67 -10.80
N MET A 152 0.06 -13.17 -10.04
CA MET A 152 -0.17 -12.31 -8.90
C MET A 152 1.00 -11.34 -8.76
N LEU A 153 0.70 -10.14 -8.31
CA LEU A 153 1.62 -9.01 -8.30
C LEU A 153 1.48 -8.22 -7.00
N THR A 154 2.60 -7.73 -6.50
CA THR A 154 2.68 -6.63 -5.54
C THR A 154 3.65 -5.58 -6.05
N TRP A 155 3.51 -4.36 -5.59
CA TRP A 155 4.30 -3.23 -6.05
C TRP A 155 4.52 -2.19 -4.96
N GLU A 156 5.52 -1.35 -5.17
CA GLU A 156 5.80 -0.22 -4.31
C GLU A 156 6.67 0.82 -5.04
N ARG A 157 6.49 2.09 -4.72
CA ARG A 157 7.26 3.19 -5.30
C ARG A 157 8.69 3.19 -4.74
N GLY A 158 9.66 3.33 -5.64
CA GLY A 158 11.07 3.48 -5.27
C GLY A 158 11.41 4.85 -4.68
N GLY A 159 10.70 5.89 -5.11
CA GLY A 159 11.11 7.28 -4.89
C GLY A 159 12.17 7.77 -5.88
N ASP A 160 12.55 6.93 -6.83
CA ASP A 160 13.55 7.16 -7.89
C ASP A 160 12.93 7.26 -9.30
N GLY A 161 11.61 7.48 -9.37
CA GLY A 161 10.84 7.50 -10.62
C GLY A 161 10.41 6.13 -11.13
N PHE A 162 10.75 5.05 -10.41
CA PHE A 162 10.30 3.70 -10.72
C PHE A 162 9.34 3.14 -9.66
N VAL A 163 8.42 2.30 -10.13
CA VAL A 163 7.71 1.31 -9.32
C VAL A 163 8.43 -0.01 -9.43
N TYR A 164 8.72 -0.62 -8.29
CA TYR A 164 9.26 -1.96 -8.20
C TYR A 164 8.13 -2.97 -8.03
N VAL A 165 8.21 -4.05 -8.80
CA VAL A 165 7.09 -4.97 -9.00
C VAL A 165 7.59 -6.39 -8.78
N MET A 166 6.94 -7.11 -7.86
CA MET A 166 7.23 -8.51 -7.60
C MET A 166 6.04 -9.38 -8.01
N THR A 167 6.32 -10.47 -8.72
CA THR A 167 5.27 -11.36 -9.25
C THR A 167 5.51 -12.82 -8.90
N THR A 168 4.43 -13.59 -8.72
CA THR A 168 4.46 -15.02 -8.39
C THR A 168 3.36 -15.81 -9.13
N GLY A 169 3.26 -17.10 -8.82
CA GLY A 169 2.34 -18.10 -9.34
C GLY A 169 0.88 -17.91 -8.99
N GLY A 170 0.54 -16.90 -8.20
CA GLY A 170 -0.84 -16.65 -7.77
C GLY A 170 -1.38 -17.76 -6.86
N LEU A 171 -2.63 -18.15 -7.10
CA LEU A 171 -3.37 -19.05 -6.22
C LEU A 171 -2.86 -20.50 -6.25
N GLU A 172 -2.12 -20.89 -7.29
CA GLU A 172 -1.42 -22.18 -7.33
C GLU A 172 -0.27 -22.26 -6.31
N ARG A 173 0.31 -21.12 -5.93
CA ARG A 173 1.40 -21.00 -4.94
C ARG A 173 2.60 -21.90 -5.26
N ASP A 174 2.81 -22.20 -6.53
CA ASP A 174 3.79 -23.18 -7.03
C ASP A 174 5.04 -22.54 -7.63
N LYS A 175 5.10 -21.20 -7.66
CA LYS A 175 6.22 -20.43 -8.20
C LYS A 175 6.96 -19.63 -7.13
N ASN A 176 8.19 -19.30 -7.48
CA ASN A 176 9.04 -18.36 -6.78
C ASN A 176 8.70 -16.92 -7.27
N VAL A 177 9.37 -15.91 -6.72
CA VAL A 177 9.15 -14.50 -7.03
C VAL A 177 10.10 -14.02 -8.12
N LEU A 178 9.57 -13.29 -9.09
CA LEU A 178 10.33 -12.50 -10.06
C LEU A 178 10.25 -11.01 -9.70
N LEU A 179 11.31 -10.26 -9.98
CA LEU A 179 11.38 -8.81 -9.76
C LEU A 179 11.45 -8.06 -11.10
N PHE A 180 10.70 -6.96 -11.19
CA PHE A 180 10.68 -6.02 -12.29
C PHE A 180 10.72 -4.58 -11.76
N ARG A 181 11.05 -3.64 -12.63
CA ARG A 181 10.77 -2.21 -12.42
C ARG A 181 9.99 -1.64 -13.60
N CYS A 182 9.20 -0.61 -13.36
CA CYS A 182 8.44 0.12 -14.39
C CYS A 182 8.48 1.62 -14.06
N PRO A 183 8.71 2.52 -15.03
CA PRO A 183 8.55 3.96 -14.78
C PRO A 183 7.15 4.27 -14.23
N GLU A 184 7.06 5.17 -13.25
CA GLU A 184 5.80 5.51 -12.56
C GLU A 184 4.68 5.93 -13.53
N ASP A 185 5.03 6.61 -14.63
CA ASP A 185 4.11 7.09 -15.66
C ASP A 185 3.72 6.03 -16.72
N GLN A 186 4.31 4.83 -16.65
CA GLN A 186 4.13 3.76 -17.65
C GLN A 186 3.44 2.49 -17.11
N LEU A 187 2.86 2.53 -15.90
CA LEU A 187 2.24 1.35 -15.27
C LEU A 187 1.21 0.60 -16.14
N LEU A 188 0.46 1.31 -16.98
CA LEU A 188 -0.57 0.71 -17.84
C LEU A 188 0.01 0.10 -19.13
N ASN A 189 1.33 0.05 -19.28
CA ASN A 189 1.99 -0.48 -20.45
C ASN A 189 3.06 -1.52 -20.08
N ARG A 190 2.69 -2.79 -20.27
CA ARG A 190 3.55 -3.95 -20.01
C ARG A 190 4.90 -3.94 -20.71
N ASP A 191 5.04 -3.22 -21.83
CA ASP A 191 6.27 -3.17 -22.61
C ASP A 191 7.40 -2.42 -21.85
N PHE A 192 7.06 -1.64 -20.82
CA PHE A 192 8.02 -0.89 -19.98
C PHE A 192 8.46 -1.62 -18.70
N TYR A 193 7.95 -2.83 -18.46
CA TYR A 193 8.32 -3.61 -17.29
C TYR A 193 9.65 -4.31 -17.54
N GLU A 194 10.72 -3.77 -16.96
CA GLU A 194 12.07 -4.26 -17.11
C GLU A 194 12.41 -5.32 -16.04
N PRO A 195 12.78 -6.55 -16.43
CA PRO A 195 13.09 -7.62 -15.49
C PRO A 195 14.44 -7.44 -14.78
N TRP A 196 14.51 -7.92 -13.54
CA TRP A 196 15.77 -8.17 -12.81
C TRP A 196 16.17 -9.63 -12.99
N GLY A 197 17.42 -9.88 -13.41
CA GLY A 197 17.84 -11.25 -13.70
C GLY A 197 19.34 -11.46 -13.65
N PHE A 198 19.74 -12.71 -13.47
CA PHE A 198 21.14 -13.13 -13.47
C PHE A 198 21.52 -13.69 -14.84
N ARG A 199 22.52 -13.10 -15.48
CA ARG A 199 23.07 -13.57 -16.75
C ARG A 199 24.56 -13.26 -16.82
N ASN A 200 25.33 -14.19 -17.37
CA ASN A 200 26.77 -14.01 -17.60
C ASN A 200 27.56 -13.60 -16.34
N GLY A 201 27.19 -14.15 -15.17
CA GLY A 201 27.90 -13.90 -13.91
C GLY A 201 27.48 -12.64 -13.15
N ALA A 202 26.49 -11.88 -13.64
CA ALA A 202 26.04 -10.66 -12.98
C ALA A 202 24.50 -10.54 -12.97
N TRP A 203 23.98 -9.91 -11.92
CA TRP A 203 22.61 -9.43 -11.87
C TRP A 203 22.51 -8.06 -12.55
N ALA A 204 21.48 -7.85 -13.35
CA ALA A 204 21.22 -6.56 -13.98
C ALA A 204 19.74 -6.43 -14.37
N TRP A 205 19.28 -5.18 -14.49
CA TRP A 205 18.03 -4.86 -15.15
C TRP A 205 18.15 -5.18 -16.65
N GLY A 206 17.06 -5.68 -17.25
CA GLY A 206 17.01 -6.09 -18.66
C GLY A 206 17.51 -7.51 -18.93
N ASN A 207 18.11 -8.18 -17.94
CA ASN A 207 18.41 -9.61 -18.04
C ASN A 207 17.10 -10.44 -17.97
N PRO A 208 17.05 -11.64 -18.59
CA PRO A 208 15.92 -12.55 -18.42
C PRO A 208 15.61 -12.78 -16.93
N PRO A 209 14.33 -12.68 -16.51
CA PRO A 209 14.00 -12.67 -15.10
C PRO A 209 14.44 -13.96 -14.42
N THR A 210 15.04 -13.83 -13.24
CA THR A 210 15.54 -14.94 -12.43
C THR A 210 14.86 -14.91 -11.06
N PRO A 211 14.40 -16.06 -10.52
CA PRO A 211 13.85 -16.12 -9.17
C PRO A 211 14.75 -15.50 -8.10
N ILE A 212 14.18 -14.68 -7.22
CA ILE A 212 14.95 -13.92 -6.22
C ILE A 212 14.92 -14.52 -4.79
N LEU A 213 14.01 -15.47 -4.51
CA LEU A 213 13.94 -16.14 -3.20
C LEU A 213 14.61 -17.52 -3.25
N PRO A 214 14.92 -18.15 -2.09
CA PRO A 214 15.52 -19.48 -2.05
C PRO A 214 14.78 -20.50 -2.92
N VAL A 215 15.53 -21.42 -3.53
CA VAL A 215 14.98 -22.49 -4.37
C VAL A 215 13.92 -23.26 -3.56
N GLY A 216 12.77 -23.53 -4.20
CA GLY A 216 11.64 -24.19 -3.55
C GLY A 216 10.72 -23.27 -2.75
N SER A 217 10.97 -21.95 -2.73
CA SER A 217 10.00 -20.98 -2.19
C SER A 217 8.68 -21.09 -2.94
N LYS A 218 7.59 -21.27 -2.18
CA LYS A 218 6.23 -21.42 -2.68
C LYS A 218 5.38 -20.29 -2.16
N VAL A 219 5.11 -19.32 -3.03
CA VAL A 219 4.70 -17.99 -2.63
C VAL A 219 3.30 -17.68 -3.13
N GLY A 220 2.39 -17.44 -2.19
CA GLY A 220 1.04 -16.94 -2.45
C GLY A 220 0.95 -15.44 -2.34
N GLU A 221 -0.14 -14.95 -1.75
CA GLU A 221 -0.47 -13.53 -1.57
C GLU A 221 0.75 -12.72 -1.09
N LEU A 222 1.10 -11.67 -1.84
CA LEU A 222 2.30 -10.86 -1.69
C LEU A 222 1.98 -9.43 -1.25
N CYS A 223 2.89 -8.82 -0.49
CA CYS A 223 2.84 -7.41 -0.12
C CYS A 223 4.27 -6.85 0.02
N LEU A 224 4.72 -6.07 -0.98
CA LEU A 224 5.96 -5.30 -0.97
C LEU A 224 5.65 -3.89 -0.46
N ARG A 225 6.38 -3.43 0.56
CA ARG A 225 6.30 -2.05 1.05
C ARG A 225 7.68 -1.46 1.30
N ARG A 226 7.79 -0.14 1.15
CA ARG A 226 8.98 0.63 1.53
C ARG A 226 8.66 1.38 2.81
N MET A 227 9.47 1.18 3.83
CA MET A 227 9.19 1.72 5.17
C MET A 227 10.51 1.97 5.89
N GLN A 228 10.71 3.18 6.42
CA GLN A 228 11.90 3.56 7.20
C GLN A 228 13.20 3.14 6.49
N ASN A 229 13.36 3.50 5.22
CA ASN A 229 14.50 3.18 4.35
C ASN A 229 14.80 1.68 4.14
N ASN A 230 13.84 0.81 4.44
CA ASN A 230 13.93 -0.62 4.18
C ASN A 230 12.85 -1.06 3.19
N TRP A 231 13.14 -2.13 2.46
CA TRP A 231 12.18 -2.86 1.64
C TRP A 231 11.69 -4.07 2.40
N VAL A 232 10.37 -4.24 2.47
CA VAL A 232 9.72 -5.31 3.20
C VAL A 232 8.84 -6.11 2.25
N LEU A 233 9.11 -7.40 2.10
CA LEU A 233 8.25 -8.34 1.38
C LEU A 233 7.57 -9.27 2.40
N SER A 234 6.27 -9.10 2.57
CA SER A 234 5.41 -10.01 3.34
C SER A 234 4.63 -10.90 2.39
N TYR A 235 4.50 -12.20 2.70
CA TYR A 235 3.75 -13.12 1.87
C TYR A 235 3.26 -14.37 2.58
N PHE A 236 2.22 -14.99 2.04
CA PHE A 236 1.84 -16.34 2.43
C PHE A 236 2.81 -17.37 1.83
N ASN A 237 3.50 -18.10 2.70
CA ASN A 237 4.44 -19.16 2.34
C ASN A 237 3.75 -20.52 2.48
N GLU A 238 3.41 -21.16 1.36
CA GLU A 238 2.72 -22.46 1.36
C GLU A 238 3.62 -23.57 1.90
N ALA A 239 4.92 -23.54 1.59
CA ALA A 239 5.85 -24.61 1.93
C ALA A 239 6.03 -24.78 3.45
N GLU A 240 6.01 -23.68 4.18
CA GLU A 240 6.13 -23.66 5.64
C GLU A 240 4.81 -23.29 6.36
N TYR A 241 3.76 -23.07 5.57
CA TYR A 241 2.41 -22.71 6.03
C TYR A 241 2.37 -21.56 7.06
N ASN A 242 2.97 -20.42 6.71
CA ASN A 242 3.04 -19.22 7.56
C ASN A 242 3.00 -17.92 6.74
N ILE A 243 2.81 -16.78 7.40
CA ILE A 243 3.18 -15.48 6.82
C ILE A 243 4.68 -15.31 7.01
N THR A 244 5.42 -15.23 5.91
CA THR A 244 6.84 -14.94 5.89
C THR A 244 7.05 -13.45 5.58
N ILE A 245 7.91 -12.78 6.33
CA ILE A 245 8.35 -11.40 6.07
C ILE A 245 9.85 -11.40 5.85
N ARG A 246 10.31 -10.83 4.72
CA ARG A 246 11.72 -10.60 4.41
C ARG A 246 12.01 -9.12 4.33
N VAL A 247 13.18 -8.71 4.82
CA VAL A 247 13.57 -7.30 4.86
C VAL A 247 14.95 -7.13 4.24
N VAL A 248 15.13 -6.12 3.38
CA VAL A 248 16.43 -5.75 2.78
C VAL A 248 16.61 -4.23 2.77
N GLY A 249 17.84 -3.75 2.58
CA GLY A 249 18.13 -2.32 2.51
C GLY A 249 17.83 -1.73 1.13
N GLN A 250 18.18 -2.45 0.07
CA GLN A 250 17.94 -2.07 -1.32
C GLN A 250 17.12 -3.14 -2.02
N ILE A 251 16.23 -2.74 -2.93
CA ILE A 251 15.35 -3.67 -3.66
C ILE A 251 16.12 -4.73 -4.46
N THR A 252 17.35 -4.42 -4.88
CA THR A 252 18.26 -5.32 -5.62
C THR A 252 19.19 -6.12 -4.72
N ASP A 253 19.08 -6.02 -3.39
CA ASP A 253 19.85 -6.85 -2.46
C ASP A 253 19.51 -8.33 -2.62
N ASN A 254 20.37 -9.19 -2.05
CA ASN A 254 20.18 -10.63 -2.11
C ASN A 254 19.04 -11.11 -1.20
N TRP A 255 17.84 -11.20 -1.78
CA TRP A 255 16.64 -11.71 -1.11
C TRP A 255 16.74 -13.17 -0.63
N HIS A 256 17.66 -13.97 -1.18
CA HIS A 256 17.90 -15.35 -0.72
C HIS A 256 18.40 -15.40 0.73
N THR A 257 19.19 -14.41 1.13
CA THR A 257 19.84 -14.33 2.44
C THR A 257 19.26 -13.24 3.34
N ALA A 258 18.18 -12.59 2.91
CA ALA A 258 17.52 -11.53 3.67
C ALA A 258 17.06 -12.03 5.06
N PRO A 259 17.19 -11.20 6.11
CA PRO A 259 16.50 -11.40 7.38
C PRO A 259 15.04 -11.83 7.15
N THR A 260 14.64 -12.93 7.80
CA THR A 260 13.36 -13.60 7.54
C THR A 260 12.61 -13.85 8.85
N PHE A 261 11.37 -13.39 8.93
CA PHE A 261 10.49 -13.48 10.08
C PHE A 261 9.23 -14.30 9.75
N ARG A 262 8.67 -14.99 10.73
CA ARG A 262 7.49 -15.89 10.57
C ARG A 262 6.44 -15.60 11.65
N PRO A 263 5.87 -14.39 11.68
CA PRO A 263 5.14 -13.91 12.85
C PRO A 263 3.74 -14.49 13.03
N VAL A 264 3.14 -15.08 11.99
CA VAL A 264 1.82 -15.73 12.04
C VAL A 264 1.92 -17.05 11.30
N ARG A 265 1.45 -18.13 11.93
CA ARG A 265 1.71 -19.50 11.50
C ARG A 265 0.42 -20.30 11.42
N GLY A 266 0.42 -21.34 10.61
CA GLY A 266 -0.65 -22.30 10.64
C GLY A 266 -0.56 -23.26 11.81
N PRO A 267 -1.50 -24.21 11.91
CA PRO A 267 -1.56 -25.15 13.02
C PRO A 267 -0.39 -26.14 12.93
N SER A 268 0.62 -25.95 13.78
CA SER A 268 1.69 -26.93 14.02
C SER A 268 2.01 -26.97 15.52
N GLY A 269 1.59 -28.04 16.21
CA GLY A 269 1.79 -28.17 17.66
C GLY A 269 0.72 -27.45 18.49
N ASN A 270 1.11 -26.90 19.64
CA ASN A 270 0.19 -26.19 20.52
C ASN A 270 -0.24 -24.85 19.89
N GLY A 271 -1.53 -24.52 19.97
CA GLY A 271 -2.07 -23.26 19.49
C GLY A 271 -1.42 -22.03 20.14
N GLY A 272 -1.78 -20.84 19.67
CA GLY A 272 -1.20 -19.61 20.17
C GLY A 272 -1.90 -18.38 19.60
N PRO A 273 -1.62 -17.18 20.13
CA PRO A 273 -2.21 -15.92 19.66
C PRO A 273 -1.76 -15.52 18.24
N ASP A 274 -0.82 -16.27 17.66
CA ASP A 274 -0.25 -16.14 16.32
C ASP A 274 -0.55 -17.36 15.43
N VAL A 275 -1.41 -18.29 15.87
CA VAL A 275 -1.82 -19.48 15.11
C VAL A 275 -3.18 -19.26 14.47
N VAL A 276 -3.24 -19.40 13.14
CA VAL A 276 -4.46 -19.24 12.34
C VAL A 276 -4.64 -20.48 11.48
N ALA A 277 -5.80 -21.14 11.55
CA ALA A 277 -5.94 -22.52 11.07
C ALA A 277 -5.67 -22.66 9.58
N ARG A 278 -6.19 -21.73 8.78
CA ARG A 278 -6.07 -21.71 7.32
C ARG A 278 -5.78 -20.31 6.84
N LEU A 279 -4.62 -19.82 7.26
CA LEU A 279 -4.17 -18.48 6.96
C LEU A 279 -3.75 -18.30 5.50
N TYR A 280 -3.81 -17.05 5.05
CA TYR A 280 -3.20 -16.54 3.83
C TYR A 280 -3.20 -15.00 3.86
N GLY A 281 -2.70 -14.35 2.82
CA GLY A 281 -2.51 -12.90 2.82
C GLY A 281 -1.21 -12.49 3.52
N GLY A 282 -1.29 -11.57 4.48
CA GLY A 282 -0.13 -10.98 5.14
C GLY A 282 0.20 -9.59 4.59
N TYR A 283 -0.80 -8.70 4.51
CA TYR A 283 -0.64 -7.37 3.93
C TYR A 283 -0.20 -6.35 4.97
N VAL A 284 0.91 -5.66 4.72
CA VAL A 284 1.48 -4.67 5.63
C VAL A 284 0.64 -3.40 5.62
N HIS A 285 0.22 -2.94 6.80
CA HIS A 285 -0.54 -1.69 6.92
C HIS A 285 0.35 -0.48 6.59
N PRO A 286 -0.11 0.51 5.79
CA PRO A 286 0.71 1.66 5.37
C PRO A 286 1.25 2.55 6.51
N ASP A 287 0.58 2.59 7.65
CA ASP A 287 1.03 3.29 8.87
C ASP A 287 1.97 2.45 9.76
N SER A 288 2.37 1.25 9.32
CA SER A 288 3.30 0.43 10.12
C SER A 288 4.66 1.11 10.26
N THR A 289 5.35 0.78 11.34
CA THR A 289 6.80 1.01 11.52
C THR A 289 7.44 -0.29 12.03
N PHE A 290 8.76 -0.39 12.10
CA PHE A 290 9.40 -1.56 12.72
C PHE A 290 9.11 -1.66 14.22
N ASP A 291 8.88 -0.54 14.90
CA ASP A 291 8.48 -0.50 16.32
C ASP A 291 6.99 -0.85 16.50
N ASN A 292 6.16 -0.55 15.50
CA ASN A 292 4.74 -0.82 15.50
C ASN A 292 4.29 -1.46 14.18
N PHE A 293 4.67 -2.72 13.97
CA PHE A 293 4.47 -3.41 12.70
C PHE A 293 3.13 -4.13 12.67
N HIS A 294 2.22 -3.76 11.78
CA HIS A 294 0.92 -4.41 11.64
C HIS A 294 0.73 -5.06 10.28
N ILE A 295 0.16 -6.26 10.29
CA ILE A 295 -0.25 -6.98 9.09
C ILE A 295 -1.72 -7.39 9.15
N ILE A 296 -2.32 -7.50 7.97
CA ILE A 296 -3.65 -8.05 7.77
C ILE A 296 -3.52 -9.47 7.24
N VAL A 297 -4.10 -10.43 7.98
CA VAL A 297 -4.07 -11.86 7.68
C VAL A 297 -5.50 -12.34 7.45
N SER A 298 -5.70 -13.08 6.36
CA SER A 298 -6.97 -13.72 6.05
C SER A 298 -7.03 -15.15 6.57
N GLU A 299 -8.23 -15.62 6.85
CA GLU A 299 -8.50 -17.01 7.21
C GLU A 299 -9.73 -17.52 6.49
N TRP A 300 -9.64 -18.74 5.97
CA TRP A 300 -10.77 -19.44 5.35
C TRP A 300 -10.83 -20.91 5.79
N ALA A 301 -11.98 -21.35 6.31
CA ALA A 301 -12.19 -22.75 6.68
C ALA A 301 -12.87 -23.60 5.59
N GLU A 302 -12.60 -24.91 5.57
CA GLU A 302 -13.24 -25.85 4.63
C GLU A 302 -14.76 -25.87 4.70
N SER A 303 -15.29 -25.74 5.92
CA SER A 303 -16.72 -25.62 6.19
C SER A 303 -17.33 -24.33 5.61
N GLY A 304 -16.51 -23.45 5.06
CA GLY A 304 -16.84 -22.08 4.66
C GLY A 304 -16.78 -21.09 5.81
N TRP A 305 -16.59 -21.52 7.07
CA TRP A 305 -16.59 -20.67 8.26
C TRP A 305 -15.46 -21.03 9.25
N PRO A 306 -14.63 -20.08 9.71
CA PRO A 306 -14.69 -18.65 9.40
C PRO A 306 -14.21 -18.30 7.98
N TYR A 307 -14.62 -17.13 7.51
CA TYR A 307 -14.08 -16.48 6.30
C TYR A 307 -13.90 -14.99 6.58
N ARG A 308 -12.67 -14.59 6.92
CA ARG A 308 -12.42 -13.28 7.56
C ARG A 308 -11.04 -12.71 7.31
N ALA A 309 -10.92 -11.40 7.48
CA ALA A 309 -9.65 -10.68 7.61
C ALA A 309 -9.41 -10.25 9.07
N MET A 310 -8.15 -10.22 9.49
CA MET A 310 -7.72 -9.97 10.87
C MET A 310 -6.46 -9.12 10.92
N GLN A 311 -6.37 -8.21 11.88
CA GLN A 311 -5.18 -7.42 12.13
C GLN A 311 -4.32 -8.08 13.19
N PHE A 312 -3.01 -8.15 12.93
CA PHE A 312 -2.00 -8.61 13.86
C PHE A 312 -0.93 -7.53 14.03
N ARG A 313 -0.49 -7.31 15.27
CA ARG A 313 0.77 -6.65 15.57
C ARG A 313 1.87 -7.70 15.65
N VAL A 314 2.97 -7.48 14.94
CA VAL A 314 4.07 -8.44 14.80
C VAL A 314 5.41 -7.79 15.10
N GLN A 315 6.46 -8.60 15.23
CA GLN A 315 7.81 -8.14 15.50
C GLN A 315 8.67 -8.46 14.29
N VAL A 316 9.27 -7.42 13.72
CA VAL A 316 10.12 -7.47 12.53
C VAL A 316 11.26 -6.52 12.78
N GLN A 317 12.49 -6.91 12.46
CA GLN A 317 13.64 -6.02 12.56
C GLN A 317 14.00 -5.44 11.19
N PRO A 318 14.44 -4.17 11.13
CA PRO A 318 14.97 -3.59 9.90
C PRO A 318 16.26 -4.30 9.48
N ALA A 319 16.56 -4.31 8.18
CA ALA A 319 17.80 -4.87 7.64
C ALA A 319 18.95 -3.85 7.65
N VAL A 320 18.61 -2.57 7.52
CA VAL A 320 19.55 -1.45 7.65
C VAL A 320 19.10 -0.52 8.77
N PRO A 321 20.00 0.26 9.40
CA PRO A 321 19.62 1.21 10.43
C PRO A 321 18.45 2.08 9.98
N ILE A 322 17.47 2.24 10.86
CA ILE A 322 16.48 3.29 10.71
C ILE A 322 17.25 4.56 10.97
N GLU A 323 17.61 5.28 9.92
CA GLU A 323 17.95 6.68 10.07
C GLU A 323 16.67 7.32 10.63
N GLU A 324 16.72 7.73 11.90
CA GLU A 324 15.89 8.85 12.32
C GLU A 324 16.23 9.93 11.31
N ASP A 325 15.28 10.22 10.42
CA ASP A 325 15.36 11.45 9.68
C ASP A 325 15.71 12.53 10.73
N GLU A 326 16.88 13.17 10.64
CA GLU A 326 17.22 14.40 11.39
C GLU A 326 16.31 15.57 10.93
N HIS A 327 15.06 15.26 10.62
CA HIS A 327 13.99 16.14 10.25
C HIS A 327 13.13 16.28 11.49
N MET A 328 13.06 17.53 11.97
CA MET A 328 12.20 17.94 13.07
C MET A 328 10.84 17.24 12.98
N SER A 329 10.51 16.44 13.99
CA SER A 329 9.19 15.89 14.19
C SER A 329 8.12 16.99 14.07
N ALA A 330 6.88 16.64 13.75
CA ALA A 330 5.75 17.60 13.77
C ALA A 330 5.67 18.42 15.07
N ARG A 331 6.19 17.84 16.17
CA ARG A 331 6.31 18.47 17.49
C ARG A 331 7.45 19.49 17.56
N GLU A 332 8.57 19.25 16.88
CA GLU A 332 9.71 20.17 16.75
C GLU A 332 9.43 21.28 15.73
N VAL A 333 8.71 21.00 14.63
CA VAL A 333 8.20 22.04 13.72
C VAL A 333 7.22 22.94 14.46
N ALA A 334 6.25 22.38 15.18
CA ALA A 334 5.33 23.15 16.02
C ALA A 334 6.04 23.88 17.18
N ALA A 335 7.22 23.42 17.60
CA ALA A 335 8.06 24.11 18.59
C ALA A 335 8.83 25.29 17.98
N ALA A 336 9.22 25.21 16.71
CA ALA A 336 9.90 26.28 15.97
C ALA A 336 9.00 27.49 15.66
N PHE A 337 7.67 27.28 15.67
CA PHE A 337 6.65 28.33 15.49
C PHE A 337 6.13 28.93 16.81
N ARG A 338 6.79 28.68 17.95
CA ARG A 338 6.49 29.40 19.18
C ARG A 338 7.09 30.81 19.10
N ASP A 339 6.38 31.80 19.64
CA ASP A 339 6.71 33.24 19.59
C ASP A 339 8.11 33.60 20.14
N ASP A 340 8.79 32.65 20.79
CA ASP A 340 10.09 32.79 21.45
C ASP A 340 11.30 32.21 20.67
N HIS A 341 11.13 31.69 19.45
CA HIS A 341 12.24 31.26 18.57
C HIS A 341 12.56 32.27 17.43
N PRO A 342 13.82 32.35 16.92
CA PRO A 342 14.34 33.54 16.24
C PRO A 342 14.17 33.58 14.71
N VAL A 343 13.55 32.58 14.08
CA VAL A 343 13.42 32.55 12.61
C VAL A 343 12.14 33.28 12.18
N ALA A 344 12.28 34.58 11.91
CA ALA A 344 11.21 35.37 11.30
C ALA A 344 11.05 34.98 9.82
N LEU A 345 9.80 34.74 9.40
CA LEU A 345 9.44 34.56 8.00
C LEU A 345 9.17 35.92 7.36
N TYR A 346 9.62 36.09 6.11
CA TYR A 346 9.50 37.33 5.38
C TYR A 346 8.88 37.10 4.00
N ASP A 347 8.05 38.03 3.53
CA ASP A 347 7.57 38.00 2.14
C ASP A 347 8.68 38.37 1.13
N GLY A 348 8.36 38.31 -0.16
CA GLY A 348 9.28 38.67 -1.25
C GLY A 348 9.77 40.13 -1.23
N SER A 349 9.18 40.99 -0.39
CA SER A 349 9.62 42.37 -0.15
C SER A 349 10.54 42.51 1.08
N GLY A 350 10.74 41.42 1.84
CA GLY A 350 11.52 41.42 3.07
C GLY A 350 10.74 41.94 4.28
N ARG A 351 9.41 41.99 4.21
CA ARG A 351 8.54 42.34 5.35
C ARG A 351 8.28 41.11 6.19
N LYS A 352 8.43 41.23 7.51
CA LYS A 352 8.13 40.15 8.46
C LYS A 352 6.63 39.82 8.39
N LEU A 353 6.33 38.54 8.29
CA LEU A 353 4.97 38.03 8.25
C LEU A 353 4.55 37.56 9.65
N ASP A 354 3.28 37.76 9.97
CA ASP A 354 2.66 37.04 11.08
C ASP A 354 2.32 35.59 10.67
N LEU A 355 1.88 34.79 11.63
CA LEU A 355 1.60 33.37 11.40
C LEU A 355 0.50 33.15 10.35
N ARG A 356 -0.54 33.98 10.32
CA ARG A 356 -1.65 33.86 9.35
C ARG A 356 -1.17 34.21 7.95
N GLU A 357 -0.41 35.29 7.83
CA GLU A 357 0.17 35.73 6.56
C GLU A 357 1.17 34.70 6.01
N ALA A 358 1.99 34.10 6.86
CA ALA A 358 2.93 33.05 6.47
C ALA A 358 2.21 31.78 5.97
N ILE A 359 1.12 31.39 6.64
CA ILE A 359 0.27 30.26 6.22
C ILE A 359 -0.37 30.55 4.85
N ALA A 360 -0.89 31.76 4.65
CA ALA A 360 -1.50 32.18 3.39
C ALA A 360 -0.51 32.11 2.21
N GLU A 361 0.72 32.57 2.42
CA GLU A 361 1.78 32.53 1.40
C GLU A 361 2.19 31.10 1.02
N ILE A 362 2.24 30.18 1.99
CA ILE A 362 2.53 28.75 1.76
C ILE A 362 1.42 28.11 0.92
N LEU A 363 0.16 28.32 1.32
CA LEU A 363 -1.01 27.81 0.60
C LEU A 363 -1.11 28.38 -0.82
N TRP A 364 -0.86 29.68 -0.98
CA TRP A 364 -0.92 30.34 -2.29
C TRP A 364 0.14 29.78 -3.26
N LYS A 365 1.37 29.54 -2.80
CA LYS A 365 2.44 28.95 -3.63
C LYS A 365 2.18 27.50 -4.00
N GLU A 366 1.53 26.74 -3.13
CA GLU A 366 1.07 25.37 -3.42
C GLU A 366 0.01 25.37 -4.53
N VAL A 367 -1.03 26.20 -4.40
CA VAL A 367 -2.16 26.24 -5.35
C VAL A 367 -1.75 26.80 -6.72
N THR A 368 -0.79 27.72 -6.76
CA THR A 368 -0.34 28.37 -8.01
C THR A 368 0.79 27.65 -8.72
N ASN A 369 1.35 26.59 -8.12
CA ASN A 369 2.39 25.75 -8.71
C ASN A 369 3.60 26.53 -9.24
N LEU A 370 4.02 27.58 -8.52
CA LEU A 370 5.19 28.38 -8.87
C LEU A 370 6.45 27.50 -8.82
N GLY A 371 7.18 27.44 -9.94
CA GLY A 371 8.24 26.47 -10.22
C GLY A 371 9.17 26.17 -9.03
N LEU A 372 9.20 24.90 -8.62
CA LEU A 372 10.02 24.36 -7.53
C LEU A 372 11.38 23.81 -8.03
N GLU A 373 11.75 24.06 -9.28
CA GLU A 373 12.96 23.51 -9.90
C GLU A 373 14.25 24.02 -9.21
N GLY A 374 15.17 23.11 -8.88
CA GLY A 374 16.47 23.44 -8.28
C GLY A 374 16.49 23.58 -6.76
N ARG A 375 15.51 22.99 -6.05
CA ARG A 375 15.39 23.01 -4.58
C ARG A 375 15.71 21.64 -3.93
N PRO A 376 16.02 21.59 -2.61
CA PRO A 376 16.10 22.70 -1.65
C PRO A 376 17.37 23.56 -1.84
N VAL A 377 17.27 24.84 -1.48
CA VAL A 377 18.42 25.75 -1.32
C VAL A 377 18.56 26.15 0.16
N PRO A 378 19.69 26.73 0.62
CA PRO A 378 19.88 27.07 2.03
C PRO A 378 18.78 27.97 2.62
N ALA A 379 18.33 27.67 3.86
CA ALA A 379 17.23 28.35 4.56
C ALA A 379 17.49 29.83 4.91
N ASP A 380 18.72 30.30 4.75
CA ASP A 380 19.11 31.70 4.94
C ASP A 380 18.82 32.57 3.69
N ARG A 381 18.44 31.96 2.56
CA ARG A 381 17.97 32.67 1.37
C ARG A 381 16.56 33.22 1.58
N LYS A 382 16.48 34.56 1.69
CA LYS A 382 15.22 35.30 1.94
C LYS A 382 14.12 35.03 0.92
N ASP A 383 14.48 34.72 -0.33
CA ASP A 383 13.55 34.44 -1.43
C ASP A 383 12.99 33.00 -1.41
N ASP A 384 13.54 32.12 -0.56
CA ASP A 384 13.22 30.68 -0.57
C ASP A 384 12.79 30.08 0.76
N GLN A 385 12.52 30.90 1.78
CA GLN A 385 12.03 30.42 3.10
C GLN A 385 10.76 29.55 2.97
N PHE A 386 9.88 29.88 2.03
CA PHE A 386 8.66 29.11 1.72
C PHE A 386 8.91 27.94 0.78
N GLY A 387 9.88 28.09 -0.12
CA GLY A 387 10.31 27.02 -1.00
C GLY A 387 10.88 25.86 -0.21
N HIS A 388 11.66 26.11 0.84
CA HIS A 388 12.22 25.10 1.71
C HIS A 388 11.18 24.32 2.54
N ILE A 389 10.06 24.96 2.88
CA ILE A 389 8.91 24.31 3.54
C ILE A 389 8.17 23.41 2.55
N LEU A 390 8.03 23.84 1.29
CA LEU A 390 7.25 23.16 0.24
C LEU A 390 8.06 22.13 -0.59
N SER A 391 9.38 22.30 -0.76
CA SER A 391 10.21 21.60 -1.74
C SER A 391 10.75 20.25 -1.29
N THR A 392 10.54 19.86 -0.04
CA THR A 392 10.61 18.46 0.37
C THR A 392 9.49 17.72 -0.36
N HIS A 393 9.73 17.29 -1.59
CA HIS A 393 8.73 16.79 -2.56
C HIS A 393 8.03 15.47 -2.14
N ALA A 394 8.39 14.89 -1.00
CA ALA A 394 7.66 13.81 -0.31
C ALA A 394 6.67 14.32 0.75
N LEU A 395 6.69 15.62 1.03
CA LEU A 395 6.05 16.30 2.15
C LEU A 395 4.82 17.09 1.72
N ALA A 396 4.39 17.12 0.45
CA ALA A 396 3.17 17.84 0.07
C ALA A 396 1.90 17.30 0.79
N GLU A 397 1.80 15.98 1.01
CA GLU A 397 0.71 15.38 1.79
C GLU A 397 0.88 15.56 3.31
N GLN A 398 2.10 15.53 3.84
CA GLN A 398 2.37 15.70 5.27
C GLN A 398 2.32 17.18 5.70
N ASN A 399 2.77 18.10 4.84
CA ASN A 399 2.67 19.54 5.04
C ASN A 399 1.22 19.99 5.08
N ASN A 400 0.35 19.43 4.23
CA ASN A 400 -1.08 19.70 4.31
C ASN A 400 -1.68 19.30 5.68
N LYS A 401 -1.28 18.14 6.22
CA LYS A 401 -1.70 17.70 7.57
C LYS A 401 -1.12 18.58 8.68
N LEU A 402 0.17 18.92 8.58
CA LEU A 402 0.86 19.75 9.55
C LEU A 402 0.32 21.18 9.55
N LEU A 403 0.10 21.75 8.38
CA LEU A 403 -0.44 23.09 8.18
C LEU A 403 -1.87 23.19 8.67
N ARG A 404 -2.73 22.21 8.36
CA ARG A 404 -4.08 22.14 8.91
C ARG A 404 -4.08 22.00 10.43
N ALA A 405 -3.21 21.16 11.00
CA ALA A 405 -3.06 21.03 12.44
C ALA A 405 -2.52 22.32 13.11
N LEU A 406 -1.62 23.05 12.44
CA LEU A 406 -1.14 24.35 12.91
C LEU A 406 -2.25 25.41 12.86
N CYS A 407 -3.06 25.44 11.79
CA CYS A 407 -4.21 26.33 11.67
C CYS A 407 -5.24 26.06 12.76
N GLU A 408 -5.60 24.79 12.98
CA GLU A 408 -6.53 24.38 14.05
C GLU A 408 -6.01 24.81 15.44
N LYS A 409 -4.72 24.58 15.71
CA LYS A 409 -4.10 24.96 16.99
C LYS A 409 -3.97 26.47 17.17
N ALA A 410 -3.82 27.22 16.08
CA ALA A 410 -3.77 28.67 16.06
C ALA A 410 -5.16 29.34 16.01
N GLY A 411 -6.24 28.56 15.90
CA GLY A 411 -7.61 29.08 15.76
C GLY A 411 -7.87 29.77 14.42
N ILE A 412 -7.15 29.38 13.36
CA ILE A 412 -7.27 29.92 12.01
C ILE A 412 -8.11 28.96 11.17
N ASP A 413 -9.19 29.47 10.57
CA ASP A 413 -9.96 28.72 9.57
C ASP A 413 -9.21 28.72 8.23
N VAL A 414 -8.83 27.54 7.76
CA VAL A 414 -8.06 27.35 6.52
C VAL A 414 -8.84 27.83 5.29
N ASP A 415 -10.17 27.69 5.31
CA ASP A 415 -11.01 28.03 4.17
C ASP A 415 -11.20 29.56 4.05
N GLU A 416 -11.09 30.30 5.16
CA GLU A 416 -11.05 31.78 5.19
C GLU A 416 -9.69 32.39 4.80
N VAL A 417 -8.63 31.58 4.75
CA VAL A 417 -7.29 32.04 4.37
C VAL A 417 -7.08 32.03 2.84
N LEU A 418 -7.85 31.21 2.13
CA LEU A 418 -7.76 31.03 0.67
C LEU A 418 -8.64 32.01 -0.14
N THR A 419 -9.49 32.80 0.53
CA THR A 419 -10.35 33.84 -0.06
C THR A 419 -9.71 35.21 0.02
#